data_AF-A0A7I7VNF7-F1
#
_entry.id   AF-A0A7I7VNF7-F1
#
_cell.length_a   1.000
_cell.length_b   1.000
_cell.length_c   1.000
_cell.angle_alpha   90.00
_cell.angle_beta   90.00
_cell.angle_gamma   90.00
#
_symmetry.space_group_name_H-M   'P 1'
#
loop_
_entity.id
_entity.type
_entity.pdbx_description
1 polymer ?
#
loop_
_entity_poly.entity_id
_entity_poly.type
_entity_poly.pdbx_seq_one_letter_code
_entity_poly.pdbx_strand_id
1 'polypeptide(L)' 'MARIESDVLEEFINRLAQSDAVPSTVSESLRTLLTQEKLPKPELLVALYATESGDRLA' A
#
# COMPACT_ATOMS: atom_id res chain seq x y z
N MET A 1 -14.08 -11.02 -4.33
CA MET A 1 -12.63 -11.29 -4.34
C MET A 1 -12.43 -12.75 -4.02
N ALA A 2 -11.51 -13.44 -4.71
CA ALA A 2 -11.20 -14.81 -4.33
C ALA A 2 -10.58 -14.78 -2.92
N ARG A 3 -10.98 -15.71 -2.05
CA ARG A 3 -10.54 -15.76 -0.64
C ARG A 3 -9.02 -15.62 -0.47
N ILE A 4 -8.28 -16.23 -1.40
CA ILE A 4 -6.82 -16.21 -1.47
C ILE A 4 -6.26 -14.80 -1.76
N GLU A 5 -6.92 -14.02 -2.63
CA GLU A 5 -6.48 -12.66 -2.95
C GLU A 5 -6.61 -11.74 -1.72
N SER A 6 -7.64 -11.93 -0.91
CA SER A 6 -7.84 -11.18 0.34
C SER A 6 -6.80 -11.55 1.40
N ASP A 7 -6.47 -12.84 1.57
CA ASP A 7 -5.48 -13.28 2.56
C ASP A 7 -4.07 -12.75 2.23
N VAL A 8 -3.69 -12.74 0.95
CA VAL A 8 -2.40 -12.21 0.48
C VAL A 8 -2.32 -10.69 0.68
N LEU A 9 -3.42 -9.97 0.43
CA LEU A 9 -3.52 -8.53 0.65
C LEU A 9 -3.38 -8.15 2.13
N GLU A 10 -4.04 -8.90 3.01
CA GLU A 10 -3.99 -8.66 4.44
C GLU A 10 -2.59 -8.91 5.01
N GLU A 11 -1.95 -10.00 4.60
CA GLU A 11 -0.55 -10.29 4.97
C GLU A 11 0.42 -9.23 4.43
N PHE A 12 0.22 -8.74 3.21
CA PHE A 12 1.04 -7.68 2.63
C PHE A 12 0.94 -6.38 3.42
N ILE A 13 -0.28 -5.92 3.75
CA ILE A 13 -0.48 -4.71 4.56
C ILE A 13 0.09 -4.87 5.96
N ASN A 14 -0.07 -6.05 6.60
CA ASN A 14 0.51 -6.31 7.91
C ASN A 14 2.04 -6.24 7.89
N ARG A 15 2.69 -6.78 6.87
CA ARG A 15 4.15 -6.67 6.71
C ARG A 15 4.59 -5.25 6.42
N LEU A 16 3.82 -4.49 5.64
CA LEU A 16 4.10 -3.09 5.34
C LEU A 16 4.04 -2.24 6.62
N ALA A 17 3.03 -2.47 7.46
CA ALA A 17 2.84 -1.77 8.73
C ALA A 17 3.92 -2.10 9.78
N GLN A 18 4.58 -3.25 9.65
CA GLN A 18 5.71 -3.64 10.50
C GLN A 18 7.06 -3.13 10.01
N SER A 19 7.11 -2.47 8.84
CA SER A 19 8.33 -1.92 8.28
C SER A 19 8.55 -0.48 8.73
N ASP A 20 9.65 -0.21 9.44
CA ASP A 20 10.06 1.16 9.81
C ASP A 20 10.36 2.06 8.59
N ALA A 21 10.51 1.47 7.40
CA ALA A 21 10.77 2.19 6.16
C ALA A 21 9.49 2.74 5.50
N VAL A 22 8.30 2.35 5.96
CA VAL A 22 7.04 2.77 5.35
C VAL A 22 6.19 3.53 6.37
N PRO A 23 5.87 4.81 6.11
CA PRO A 23 4.98 5.57 6.98
C PRO A 23 3.63 4.87 7.17
N SER A 24 3.08 4.93 8.38
CA SER A 24 1.77 4.33 8.70
C SER A 24 0.66 4.85 7.78
N THR A 25 0.73 6.12 7.38
CA THR A 25 -0.23 6.76 6.45
C THR A 25 -0.23 6.12 5.06
N VAL A 26 0.94 5.66 4.58
CA VAL A 26 1.07 4.92 3.31
C VAL A 26 0.34 3.59 3.41
N SER A 27 0.57 2.85 4.49
CA SER A 27 -0.04 1.54 4.73
C SER A 27 -1.56 1.63 4.81
N GLU A 28 -2.10 2.65 5.49
CA GLU A 28 -3.55 2.89 5.58
C GLU A 28 -4.17 3.27 4.22
N SER A 29 -3.51 4.16 3.47
CA SER A 29 -4.00 4.59 2.17
C SER A 29 -3.96 3.45 1.14
N LEU A 30 -2.91 2.63 1.17
CA LEU A 30 -2.82 1.40 0.37
C LEU A 30 -3.94 0.43 0.72
N ARG A 31 -4.23 0.23 2.01
CA ARG A 31 -5.34 -0.65 2.45
C ARG A 31 -6.66 -0.21 1.83
N THR A 32 -6.97 1.08 1.89
CA THR A 32 -8.21 1.64 1.31
C THR A 32 -8.25 1.42 -0.21
N LEU A 33 -7.17 1.72 -0.93
CA LEU A 33 -7.08 1.51 -2.38
C LEU A 33 -7.26 0.04 -2.78
N LEU A 34 -6.59 -0.87 -2.06
CA LEU A 34 -6.64 -2.30 -2.34
C LEU A 34 -7.98 -2.94 -1.96
N THR A 35 -8.72 -2.36 -1.01
CA THR A 35 -10.10 -2.80 -0.69
C THR A 35 -11.15 -2.30 -1.68
N GLN A 36 -10.86 -1.26 -2.47
CA GLN A 36 -11.80 -0.65 -3.41
C GLN A 36 -11.67 -1.17 -4.85
N GLU A 37 -10.49 -1.62 -5.29
CA GLU A 37 -10.26 -2.10 -6.67
C GLU A 37 -9.31 -3.31 -6.76
N LYS A 38 -9.28 -3.96 -7.94
CA LYS A 38 -8.21 -4.90 -8.32
C LYS A 38 -6.88 -4.15 -8.31
N LEU A 39 -5.91 -4.66 -7.53
CA LEU A 39 -4.48 -4.27 -7.48
C LEU A 39 -4.15 -2.95 -8.23
N PRO A 40 -4.00 -1.82 -7.51
CA PRO A 40 -3.70 -0.54 -8.10
C PRO A 40 -2.40 -0.64 -8.91
N LYS A 41 -2.38 0.10 -10.03
CA LYS A 41 -1.22 0.11 -10.93
C LYS A 41 0.03 0.52 -10.16
N PRO A 42 1.21 -0.04 -10.50
CA PRO A 42 2.48 0.31 -9.85
C PRO A 42 2.76 1.82 -9.82
N GLU A 43 2.36 2.53 -10.88
CA GLU A 43 2.51 3.99 -11.02
C GLU A 43 1.79 4.76 -9.90
N LEU A 44 0.63 4.26 -9.47
CA LEU A 44 -0.19 4.88 -8.42
C LEU A 44 0.39 4.59 -7.03
N LEU A 45 1.00 3.42 -6.83
CA LEU A 45 1.72 3.06 -5.61
C LEU A 45 2.97 3.93 -5.42
N VAL A 46 3.73 4.17 -6.50
CA VAL A 46 4.91 5.05 -6.48
C VAL A 46 4.50 6.49 -6.15
N ALA A 47 3.43 7.01 -6.76
CA ALA A 47 2.92 8.34 -6.47
C ALA A 47 2.47 8.51 -5.01
N LEU A 48 1.80 7.49 -4.45
CA LEU A 48 1.32 7.50 -3.08
C LEU A 48 2.47 7.46 -2.08
N TYR A 49 3.47 6.59 -2.31
CA TYR A 49 4.68 6.56 -1.49
C TYR A 49 5.44 7.89 -1.55
N ALA A 50 5.65 8.47 -2.74
CA ALA A 50 6.36 9.75 -2.89
C ALA A 50 5.63 10.93 -2.23
N THR A 51 4.29 10.94 -2.27
CA THR A 51 3.47 12.00 -1.66
C THR A 51 3.50 11.92 -0.13
N GLU A 52 3.36 10.72 0.42
CA GLU A 52 3.19 10.51 1.86
C GLU A 52 4.53 10.33 2.60
N SER A 53 5.57 9.82 1.93
CA SER A 53 6.91 9.69 2.52
C SER A 53 7.67 11.03 2.56
N GLY A 54 7.16 12.08 1.91
CA GLY A 54 7.91 13.33 1.72
C GLY A 54 9.18 13.17 0.87
N ASP A 55 9.41 11.99 0.31
CA ASP A 55 10.57 11.67 -0.50
C ASP A 55 10.34 12.21 -1.91
N ARG A 56 10.59 13.52 -2.07
CA ARG A 56 10.92 14.09 -3.37
C ARG A 56 12.30 13.56 -3.75
N LEU A 57 12.37 12.34 -4.27
CA LEU A 57 13.46 11.97 -5.15
C LEU A 57 13.27 12.75 -6.46
N ALA A 58 13.72 14.01 -6.42
CA ALA A 58 14.08 14.82 -7.58
C ALA A 58 15.51 14.50 -8.01
#